data_AF-A0A0M0FAL3-F1
#
_entry.id   AF-A0A0M0FAL3-F1
#
_cell.length_a   1.000
_cell.length_b   1.000
_cell.length_c   1.000
_cell.angle_alpha   90.00
_cell.angle_beta   90.00
_cell.angle_gamma   90.00
#
_symmetry.space_group_name_H-M   'P 1'
#
loop_
_entity.id
_entity.type
_entity.pdbx_description
1 polymer ?
#
loop_
_entity_poly.entity_id
_entity_poly.type
_entity_poly.pdbx_seq_one_letter_code
_entity_poly.pdbx_strand_id
1 'polypeptide(L)'
;MSNVTTENFNPAQTIPEASARMFALTGAPAAGTRGPKRSLVALAQSLGLDVDLQAVNAVLGEQIAGALGTPWVRGLDYVDLQVTLIGMNNLLQATSASIIRLSRQRAVASASVAEVLQAFPGFRPASNKQAAVNRLCDIAGVPHDVLGPGGKEHTWTLRDVARRLAPQLLERRLTKHALAAALSAELGVPWLDTAGSTGASITLDGLNLLLAGAERAVGLASAAWRTATEEGAALVHALAEELPAHWDGVDCITRMRDSGSTQWRQIEWFGFYFEERLREILNARFPTPLVGGPNIRYGNTVFDYASPTRVWDAKAHTAWTRPFPWDGAAPSKRSGTEMWLNDAQAVRACVSKQGLGFLIVDGRAGLDTTGEFRAWHKSVGESGGRALSGYVASTGRSRPRKAEWTPLELRAIWIEDSAALDAGIAAGWLAQKEQPDWGTGDARRPRNDKFSAKPSKAGAWQVASHTWVAGS
;
A
#
# COMPACT_ATOMS: atom_id res chain seq x y z
N MET A 1 6.49 12.12 -26.35
CA MET A 1 5.93 12.79 -25.15
C MET A 1 4.69 12.01 -24.74
N SER A 2 4.84 11.04 -23.84
CA SER A 2 3.72 10.26 -23.33
C SER A 2 3.01 11.08 -22.25
N ASN A 3 1.77 11.51 -22.52
CA ASN A 3 0.84 11.91 -21.48
C ASN A 3 0.74 10.73 -20.52
N VAL A 4 1.33 10.84 -19.33
CA VAL A 4 0.98 9.93 -18.24
C VAL A 4 -0.41 10.38 -17.79
N THR A 5 -1.39 9.75 -18.41
CA THR A 5 -2.80 9.87 -18.13
C THR A 5 -3.08 9.34 -16.72
N THR A 6 -4.26 9.69 -16.23
CA THR A 6 -4.96 9.20 -15.04
C THR A 6 -5.01 7.67 -14.86
N GLU A 7 -4.44 6.88 -15.77
CA GLU A 7 -4.50 5.41 -15.81
C GLU A 7 -3.73 4.69 -14.69
N ASN A 8 -2.78 5.36 -14.03
CA ASN A 8 -1.94 4.74 -13.00
C ASN A 8 -2.34 5.11 -11.56
N PHE A 9 -3.39 5.91 -11.34
CA PHE A 9 -3.83 6.20 -9.98
C PHE A 9 -4.62 5.01 -9.40
N ASN A 10 -4.17 4.50 -8.25
CA ASN A 10 -4.89 3.47 -7.51
C ASN A 10 -5.80 4.11 -6.45
N PRO A 11 -7.14 4.16 -6.64
CA PRO A 11 -8.03 4.65 -5.60
C PRO A 11 -7.96 3.75 -4.37
N ALA A 12 -7.97 4.38 -3.19
CA ALA A 12 -8.22 3.67 -1.93
C ALA A 12 -9.62 3.06 -1.95
N GLN A 13 -9.78 1.91 -1.32
CA GLN A 13 -11.03 1.16 -1.23
C GLN A 13 -11.85 1.55 -0.01
N THR A 14 -11.26 2.24 0.97
CA THR A 14 -11.92 2.69 2.20
C THR A 14 -11.40 4.06 2.67
N ILE A 15 -12.19 4.74 3.51
CA ILE A 15 -11.76 6.02 4.11
C ILE A 15 -10.50 5.85 4.98
N PRO A 16 -10.40 4.84 5.86
CA PRO A 16 -9.17 4.61 6.64
C PRO A 16 -7.93 4.41 5.78
N GLU A 17 -8.03 3.66 4.68
CA GLU A 17 -6.93 3.49 3.74
C GLU A 17 -6.55 4.82 3.08
N ALA A 18 -7.54 5.60 2.63
CA ALA A 18 -7.29 6.91 2.03
C ALA A 18 -6.61 7.85 3.03
N SER A 19 -7.07 7.87 4.29
CA SER A 19 -6.45 8.62 5.37
C SER A 19 -5.02 8.16 5.66
N ALA A 20 -4.76 6.84 5.70
CA ALA A 20 -3.41 6.30 5.90
C ALA A 20 -2.46 6.77 4.80
N ARG A 21 -2.89 6.71 3.52
CA ARG A 21 -2.13 7.22 2.39
C ARG A 21 -1.91 8.73 2.46
N MET A 22 -2.89 9.51 2.94
CA MET A 22 -2.71 10.96 3.17
C MET A 22 -1.67 11.24 4.27
N PHE A 23 -1.74 10.56 5.42
CA PHE A 23 -0.73 10.74 6.48
C PHE A 23 0.67 10.35 6.01
N ALA A 24 0.77 9.24 5.30
CA ALA A 24 2.01 8.79 4.68
C ALA A 24 2.68 9.84 3.81
N LEU A 25 1.91 10.58 3.00
CA LEU A 25 2.45 11.63 2.15
C LEU A 25 3.06 12.79 2.92
N THR A 26 2.48 13.06 4.08
CA THR A 26 2.79 14.25 4.86
C THR A 26 3.87 13.99 5.90
N GLY A 27 4.24 12.72 6.12
CA GLY A 27 5.10 12.31 7.22
C GLY A 27 4.50 12.61 8.59
N ALA A 28 3.24 13.07 8.65
CA ALA A 28 2.57 13.39 9.90
C ALA A 28 2.18 12.09 10.61
N PRO A 29 2.36 12.01 11.94
CA PRO A 29 1.98 10.83 12.69
C PRO A 29 0.47 10.60 12.55
N ALA A 30 0.09 9.35 12.23
CA ALA A 30 -1.30 8.95 12.16
C ALA A 30 -1.95 9.04 13.56
N ALA A 31 -2.55 10.18 13.89
CA ALA A 31 -3.24 10.35 15.16
C ALA A 31 -4.68 9.84 15.04
N GLY A 32 -4.92 8.54 15.23
CA GLY A 32 -6.25 7.95 15.47
C GLY A 32 -7.30 8.08 14.34
N THR A 33 -8.25 7.14 14.31
CA THR A 33 -9.10 6.85 13.14
C THR A 33 -10.45 7.55 13.09
N ARG A 34 -10.69 8.63 13.85
CA ARG A 34 -12.03 9.26 13.93
C ARG A 34 -12.27 10.24 12.77
N GLY A 35 -12.51 9.67 11.58
CA GLY A 35 -12.91 10.39 10.37
C GLY A 35 -11.78 11.09 9.60
N PRO A 36 -12.08 11.66 8.42
CA PRO A 36 -11.07 12.16 7.49
C PRO A 36 -10.42 13.50 7.89
N LYS A 37 -10.96 14.21 8.90
CA LYS A 37 -10.54 15.58 9.25
C LYS A 37 -9.02 15.72 9.43
N ARG A 38 -8.43 14.81 10.21
CA ARG A 38 -7.01 14.89 10.57
C ARG A 38 -6.11 14.64 9.36
N SER A 39 -6.47 13.69 8.49
CA SER A 39 -5.74 13.45 7.25
C SER A 39 -5.85 14.63 6.28
N LEU A 40 -7.01 15.30 6.21
CA LEU A 40 -7.19 16.50 5.39
C LEU A 40 -6.34 17.67 5.91
N VAL A 41 -6.31 17.89 7.23
CA VAL A 41 -5.47 18.92 7.86
C VAL A 41 -4.00 18.63 7.61
N ALA A 42 -3.55 17.40 7.83
CA ALA A 42 -2.17 17.00 7.57
C ALA A 42 -1.81 17.25 6.10
N LEU A 43 -2.67 16.83 5.16
CA LEU A 43 -2.49 17.05 3.73
C LEU A 43 -2.33 18.53 3.39
N ALA A 44 -3.24 19.38 3.87
CA ALA A 44 -3.20 20.82 3.64
C ALA A 44 -1.92 21.46 4.19
N GLN A 45 -1.55 21.15 5.43
CA GLN A 45 -0.36 21.68 6.08
C GLN A 45 0.91 21.26 5.34
N SER A 46 1.00 19.99 4.96
CA SER A 46 2.18 19.45 4.30
C SER A 46 2.38 19.98 2.87
N LEU A 47 1.29 20.35 2.20
CA LEU A 47 1.35 20.95 0.88
C LEU A 47 1.45 22.48 0.94
N GLY A 48 1.50 23.08 2.15
CA GLY A 48 1.57 24.52 2.35
C GLY A 48 0.35 25.27 1.78
N LEU A 49 -0.84 24.65 1.79
CA LEU A 49 -2.04 25.25 1.22
C LEU A 49 -2.62 26.31 2.15
N ASP A 50 -2.95 27.47 1.59
CA ASP A 50 -3.66 28.55 2.30
C ASP A 50 -5.15 28.22 2.42
N VAL A 51 -5.51 27.48 3.48
CA VAL A 51 -6.87 26.99 3.74
C VAL A 51 -7.23 27.11 5.22
N ASP A 52 -8.53 27.15 5.54
CA ASP A 52 -9.00 27.17 6.92
C ASP A 52 -8.97 25.77 7.54
N LEU A 53 -7.92 25.51 8.33
CA LEU A 53 -7.74 24.24 9.03
C LEU A 53 -8.81 23.95 10.08
N GLN A 54 -9.61 24.95 10.52
CA GLN A 54 -10.70 24.77 11.48
C GLN A 54 -12.06 24.47 10.81
N ALA A 55 -12.16 24.61 9.48
CA ALA A 55 -13.39 24.37 8.74
C ALA A 55 -13.90 22.92 8.87
N VAL A 56 -15.19 22.68 8.68
CA VAL A 56 -15.76 21.32 8.61
C VAL A 56 -15.17 20.51 7.44
N ASN A 57 -15.26 19.18 7.47
CA ASN A 57 -14.56 18.31 6.49
C ASN A 57 -14.90 18.67 5.04
N ALA A 58 -16.19 18.90 4.74
CA ALA A 58 -16.63 19.26 3.39
C ALA A 58 -16.00 20.56 2.89
N VAL A 59 -15.94 21.60 3.73
CA VAL A 59 -15.38 22.91 3.39
C VAL A 59 -13.86 22.87 3.29
N LEU A 60 -13.19 22.19 4.22
CA LEU A 60 -11.74 21.99 4.13
C LEU A 60 -11.38 21.21 2.86
N GLY A 61 -12.13 20.15 2.53
CA GLY A 61 -11.95 19.38 1.31
C GLY A 61 -12.11 20.23 0.05
N GLU A 62 -13.13 21.11 0.02
CA GLU A 62 -13.36 22.04 -1.09
C GLU A 62 -12.20 23.04 -1.27
N GLN A 63 -11.69 23.60 -0.18
CA GLN A 63 -10.55 24.52 -0.21
C GLN A 63 -9.27 23.83 -0.70
N ILE A 64 -8.99 22.61 -0.22
CA ILE A 64 -7.86 21.79 -0.71
C ILE A 64 -8.04 21.48 -2.21
N ALA A 65 -9.23 21.06 -2.62
CA ALA A 65 -9.53 20.75 -4.02
C ALA A 65 -9.32 21.98 -4.93
N GLY A 66 -9.80 23.15 -4.49
CA GLY A 66 -9.58 24.42 -5.18
C GLY A 66 -8.10 24.78 -5.31
N ALA A 67 -7.32 24.62 -4.23
CA ALA A 67 -5.88 24.88 -4.26
C ALA A 67 -5.10 23.88 -5.15
N LEU A 68 -5.59 22.65 -5.27
CA LEU A 68 -5.04 21.63 -6.17
C LEU A 68 -5.59 21.71 -7.61
N GLY A 69 -6.56 22.59 -7.87
CA GLY A 69 -7.20 22.75 -9.18
C GLY A 69 -8.02 21.54 -9.64
N THR A 70 -8.64 20.79 -8.71
CA THR A 70 -9.51 19.65 -9.03
C THR A 70 -10.99 19.96 -8.73
N PRO A 71 -11.97 19.42 -9.49
CA PRO A 71 -13.38 19.61 -9.20
C PRO A 71 -13.78 19.08 -7.82
N TRP A 72 -14.79 19.69 -7.19
CA TRP A 72 -15.36 19.24 -5.91
C TRP A 72 -16.90 19.29 -5.97
N VAL A 73 -17.56 18.13 -5.93
CA VAL A 73 -18.96 17.96 -6.28
C VAL A 73 -19.78 17.46 -5.08
N ARG A 74 -20.80 18.24 -4.69
CA ARG A 74 -21.79 17.85 -3.67
C ARG A 74 -22.53 16.58 -4.09
N GLY A 75 -22.71 15.65 -3.15
CA GLY A 75 -23.37 14.37 -3.38
C GLY A 75 -22.45 13.28 -3.94
N LEU A 76 -21.24 13.65 -4.40
CA LEU A 76 -20.20 12.71 -4.82
C LEU A 76 -19.00 12.78 -3.88
N ASP A 77 -18.31 13.91 -3.82
CA ASP A 77 -17.09 14.09 -3.02
C ASP A 77 -17.40 14.31 -1.54
N TYR A 78 -18.58 14.87 -1.24
CA TYR A 78 -19.06 15.06 0.13
C TYR A 78 -20.58 14.94 0.19
N VAL A 79 -21.09 14.54 1.36
CA VAL A 79 -22.51 14.57 1.73
C VAL A 79 -22.61 15.30 3.05
N ASP A 80 -23.48 16.31 3.11
CA ASP A 80 -23.60 17.23 4.24
C ASP A 80 -22.24 17.82 4.65
N LEU A 81 -21.75 17.46 5.84
CA LEU A 81 -20.47 17.94 6.39
C LEU A 81 -19.34 16.92 6.25
N GLN A 82 -19.60 15.75 5.65
CA GLN A 82 -18.67 14.62 5.59
C GLN A 82 -18.12 14.40 4.19
N VAL A 83 -16.81 14.19 4.11
CA VAL A 83 -16.13 13.81 2.86
C VAL A 83 -16.32 12.32 2.63
N THR A 84 -16.70 11.94 1.42
CA THR A 84 -16.88 10.54 1.02
C THR A 84 -15.54 9.91 0.63
N LEU A 85 -15.52 8.59 0.44
CA LEU A 85 -14.36 7.93 -0.17
C LEU A 85 -14.01 8.47 -1.56
N ILE A 86 -15.02 8.86 -2.35
CA ILE A 86 -14.80 9.46 -3.69
C ILE A 86 -14.05 10.79 -3.52
N GLY A 87 -14.48 11.64 -2.60
CA GLY A 87 -13.79 12.91 -2.31
C GLY A 87 -12.38 12.72 -1.80
N MET A 88 -12.16 11.76 -0.90
CA MET A 88 -10.82 11.41 -0.43
C MET A 88 -9.90 10.95 -1.58
N ASN A 89 -10.42 10.12 -2.49
CA ASN A 89 -9.68 9.65 -3.66
C ASN A 89 -9.42 10.75 -4.68
N ASN A 90 -10.36 11.67 -4.88
CA ASN A 90 -10.19 12.84 -5.74
C ASN A 90 -9.04 13.73 -5.24
N LEU A 91 -8.99 14.01 -3.93
CA LEU A 91 -7.88 14.74 -3.32
C LEU A 91 -6.55 13.97 -3.46
N LEU A 92 -6.52 12.67 -3.15
CA LEU A 92 -5.32 11.85 -3.33
C LEU A 92 -4.83 11.85 -4.77
N GLN A 93 -5.74 11.76 -5.76
CA GLN A 93 -5.41 11.79 -7.18
C GLN A 93 -4.83 13.15 -7.58
N ALA A 94 -5.45 14.25 -7.14
CA ALA A 94 -4.98 15.59 -7.41
C ALA A 94 -3.60 15.85 -6.78
N THR A 95 -3.38 15.41 -5.54
CA THR A 95 -2.07 15.44 -4.88
C THR A 95 -1.05 14.60 -5.65
N SER A 96 -1.42 13.38 -6.08
CA SER A 96 -0.56 12.51 -6.91
C SER A 96 -0.13 13.21 -8.20
N ALA A 97 -1.08 13.84 -8.90
CA ALA A 97 -0.81 14.57 -10.14
C ALA A 97 0.13 15.76 -9.90
N SER A 98 -0.07 16.49 -8.79
CA SER A 98 0.83 17.57 -8.39
C SER A 98 2.25 17.05 -8.10
N ILE A 99 2.38 15.95 -7.35
CA ILE A 99 3.66 15.32 -7.05
C ILE A 99 4.36 14.79 -8.31
N ILE A 100 3.65 14.12 -9.24
CA ILE A 100 4.22 13.71 -10.55
C ILE A 100 4.76 14.91 -11.31
N ARG A 101 3.99 16.00 -11.33
CA ARG A 101 4.40 17.20 -12.04
C ARG A 101 5.69 17.76 -11.42
N LEU A 102 5.78 17.79 -10.09
CA LEU A 102 6.99 18.21 -9.37
C LEU A 102 8.16 17.24 -9.59
N SER A 103 7.94 15.93 -9.54
CA SER A 103 8.99 14.91 -9.68
C SER A 103 9.68 14.93 -11.05
N ARG A 104 8.96 15.40 -12.09
CA ARG A 104 9.47 15.58 -13.44
C ARG A 104 10.22 16.89 -13.65
N GLN A 105 10.11 17.83 -12.73
CA GLN A 105 10.85 19.07 -12.85
C GLN A 105 12.33 18.79 -12.61
N ARG A 106 13.15 19.37 -13.49
CA ARG A 106 14.61 19.32 -13.32
C ARG A 106 15.00 20.01 -12.02
N ALA A 107 14.28 21.03 -11.56
CA ALA A 107 14.51 21.66 -10.26
C ALA A 107 13.16 21.93 -9.58
N VAL A 108 13.09 21.69 -8.27
CA VAL A 108 11.91 21.94 -7.44
C VAL A 108 12.16 23.17 -6.57
N ALA A 109 11.26 24.15 -6.58
CA ALA A 109 11.29 25.26 -5.63
C ALA A 109 10.49 24.88 -4.36
N SER A 110 10.92 25.29 -3.17
CA SER A 110 10.28 24.83 -1.91
C SER A 110 10.58 25.73 -0.69
N ALA A 111 9.73 25.62 0.34
CA ALA A 111 9.88 26.20 1.67
C ALA A 111 10.47 25.24 2.73
N SER A 112 10.35 23.90 2.57
CA SER A 112 10.90 22.91 3.53
C SER A 112 11.47 21.64 2.89
N VAL A 113 12.37 20.94 3.60
CA VAL A 113 13.01 19.70 3.11
C VAL A 113 11.99 18.61 2.80
N ALA A 114 10.95 18.47 3.63
CA ALA A 114 9.90 17.47 3.44
C ALA A 114 9.15 17.66 2.11
N GLU A 115 8.81 18.91 1.75
CA GLU A 115 8.16 19.24 0.47
C GLU A 115 9.04 18.87 -0.73
N VAL A 116 10.36 19.11 -0.64
CA VAL A 116 11.29 18.72 -1.71
C VAL A 116 11.28 17.20 -1.87
N LEU A 117 11.39 16.46 -0.76
CA LEU A 117 11.50 15.00 -0.79
C LEU A 117 10.22 14.31 -1.26
N GLN A 118 9.04 14.96 -1.16
CA GLN A 118 7.81 14.45 -1.78
C GLN A 118 7.92 14.31 -3.31
N ALA A 119 8.78 15.10 -3.96
CA ALA A 119 9.05 14.96 -5.39
C ALA A 119 9.91 13.72 -5.73
N PHE A 120 10.33 12.93 -4.73
CA PHE A 120 11.20 11.75 -4.88
C PHE A 120 10.53 10.51 -4.24
N PRO A 121 9.45 9.97 -4.84
CA PRO A 121 8.62 8.92 -4.23
C PRO A 121 9.34 7.57 -3.99
N GLY A 122 10.44 7.31 -4.72
CA GLY A 122 11.29 6.12 -4.52
C GLY A 122 12.44 6.33 -3.51
N PHE A 123 12.57 7.53 -2.94
CA PHE A 123 13.64 7.88 -2.01
C PHE A 123 13.20 7.64 -0.56
N ARG A 124 14.00 6.88 0.17
CA ARG A 124 13.90 6.79 1.64
C ARG A 124 14.95 7.70 2.27
N PRO A 125 14.57 8.72 3.07
CA PRO A 125 15.53 9.53 3.81
C PRO A 125 16.43 8.67 4.70
N ALA A 126 17.71 8.98 4.76
CA ALA A 126 18.63 8.36 5.70
C ALA A 126 18.24 8.75 7.14
N SER A 127 18.27 7.78 8.05
CA SER A 127 17.90 7.98 9.46
C SER A 127 18.95 8.75 10.26
N ASN A 128 20.19 8.82 9.76
CA ASN A 128 21.28 9.56 10.36
C ASN A 128 22.34 9.94 9.30
N LYS A 129 23.26 10.84 9.67
CA LYS A 129 24.30 11.35 8.75
C LYS A 129 25.21 10.25 8.19
N GLN A 130 25.59 9.27 9.00
CA GLN A 130 26.49 8.21 8.57
C GLN A 130 25.81 7.33 7.51
N ALA A 131 24.53 7.01 7.70
CA ALA A 131 23.75 6.29 6.71
C ALA A 131 23.63 7.07 5.38
N ALA A 132 23.51 8.40 5.45
CA ALA A 132 23.49 9.24 4.25
C ALA A 132 24.84 9.23 3.52
N VAL A 133 25.95 9.38 4.26
CA VAL A 133 27.31 9.35 3.72
C VAL A 133 27.63 8.00 3.08
N ASN A 134 27.31 6.88 3.74
CA ASN A 134 27.53 5.54 3.18
C ASN A 134 26.81 5.36 1.84
N ARG A 135 25.55 5.80 1.76
CA ARG A 135 24.76 5.73 0.52
C ARG A 135 25.31 6.63 -0.58
N LEU A 136 25.82 7.81 -0.24
CA LEU A 136 26.52 8.66 -1.21
C LEU A 136 27.83 7.99 -1.71
N CYS A 137 28.59 7.33 -0.83
CA CYS A 137 29.78 6.55 -1.22
C CYS A 137 29.41 5.38 -2.13
N ASP A 138 28.34 4.63 -1.82
CA ASP A 138 27.82 3.55 -2.67
C ASP A 138 27.46 4.06 -4.06
N ILE A 139 26.74 5.19 -4.13
CA ILE A 139 26.42 5.84 -5.41
C ILE A 139 27.69 6.27 -6.13
N ALA A 140 28.67 6.84 -5.44
CA ALA A 140 29.94 7.24 -6.05
C ALA A 140 30.81 6.04 -6.48
N GLY A 141 30.56 4.83 -5.95
CA GLY A 141 31.35 3.64 -6.22
C GLY A 141 32.69 3.63 -5.47
N VAL A 142 32.73 4.20 -4.27
CA VAL A 142 33.94 4.32 -3.44
C VAL A 142 33.73 3.68 -2.05
N PRO A 143 34.80 3.31 -1.33
CA PRO A 143 34.70 2.82 0.04
C PRO A 143 33.95 3.79 0.96
N HIS A 144 33.26 3.25 1.97
CA HIS A 144 32.51 4.06 2.93
C HIS A 144 33.43 4.98 3.71
N ASP A 145 33.06 6.25 3.75
CA ASP A 145 33.73 7.27 4.56
C ASP A 145 33.18 7.25 6.00
N VAL A 146 34.04 7.56 6.97
CA VAL A 146 33.65 7.69 8.39
C VAL A 146 33.48 9.16 8.70
N LEU A 147 32.41 9.56 9.39
CA LEU A 147 32.24 10.95 9.79
C LEU A 147 33.44 11.44 10.63
N GLY A 148 33.94 12.62 10.28
CA GLY A 148 35.02 13.29 11.00
C GLY A 148 34.59 13.89 12.34
N PRO A 149 35.51 14.59 13.04
CA PRO A 149 35.26 15.16 14.36
C PRO A 149 33.98 16.00 14.43
N GLY A 150 33.16 15.73 15.45
CA GLY A 150 31.85 16.39 15.63
C GLY A 150 30.76 15.87 14.69
N GLY A 151 30.92 14.68 14.11
CA GLY A 151 29.92 14.07 13.21
C GLY A 151 29.82 14.79 11.86
N LYS A 152 30.93 15.37 11.40
CA LYS A 152 31.00 16.17 10.17
C LYS A 152 31.40 15.30 8.99
N GLU A 153 30.64 15.41 7.93
CA GLU A 153 30.95 14.83 6.63
C GLU A 153 32.20 15.48 6.01
N HIS A 154 33.01 14.67 5.35
CA HIS A 154 34.21 15.14 4.69
C HIS A 154 33.92 15.70 3.30
N THR A 155 34.71 16.70 2.89
CA THR A 155 34.56 17.33 1.57
C THR A 155 34.81 16.34 0.42
N TRP A 156 35.67 15.33 0.61
CA TRP A 156 35.97 14.37 -0.45
C TRP A 156 34.76 13.52 -0.84
N THR A 157 33.88 13.16 0.11
CA THR A 157 32.63 12.45 -0.18
C THR A 157 31.79 13.20 -1.22
N LEU A 158 31.67 14.52 -1.11
CA LEU A 158 30.98 15.33 -2.12
C LEU A 158 31.74 15.38 -3.45
N ARG A 159 33.08 15.41 -3.40
CA ARG A 159 33.92 15.40 -4.61
C ARG A 159 33.83 14.07 -5.34
N ASP A 160 33.68 12.96 -4.62
CA ASP A 160 33.55 11.62 -5.19
C ASP A 160 32.19 11.45 -5.88
N VAL A 161 31.12 11.92 -5.26
CA VAL A 161 29.80 12.01 -5.90
C VAL A 161 29.85 12.92 -7.12
N ALA A 162 30.45 14.11 -7.00
CA ALA A 162 30.61 15.03 -8.14
C ALA A 162 31.43 14.39 -9.27
N ARG A 163 32.49 13.63 -8.98
CA ARG A 163 33.28 12.95 -10.02
C ARG A 163 32.45 11.98 -10.86
N ARG A 164 31.46 11.31 -10.25
CA ARG A 164 30.57 10.39 -10.96
C ARG A 164 29.41 11.10 -11.66
N LEU A 165 28.78 12.08 -11.01
CA LEU A 165 27.48 12.62 -11.45
C LEU A 165 27.56 14.03 -12.05
N ALA A 166 28.59 14.81 -11.72
CA ALA A 166 28.74 16.21 -12.16
C ALA A 166 30.23 16.61 -12.21
N PRO A 167 31.06 15.96 -13.05
CA PRO A 167 32.53 16.11 -13.02
C PRO A 167 32.98 17.55 -13.31
N GLN A 168 32.21 18.32 -14.07
CA GLN A 168 32.46 19.73 -14.39
C GLN A 168 32.57 20.62 -13.14
N LEU A 169 31.96 20.22 -12.02
CA LEU A 169 32.05 20.99 -10.77
C LEU A 169 33.44 20.94 -10.14
N LEU A 170 34.26 19.93 -10.47
CA LEU A 170 35.59 19.75 -9.90
C LEU A 170 36.65 20.68 -10.50
N GLU A 171 36.36 21.30 -11.65
CA GLU A 171 37.20 22.32 -12.29
C GLU A 171 37.17 23.65 -11.50
N ARG A 172 36.15 23.82 -10.66
CA ARG A 172 35.94 25.03 -9.85
C ARG A 172 36.49 24.84 -8.44
N ARG A 173 37.16 25.87 -7.91
CA ARG A 173 37.65 25.87 -6.53
C ARG A 173 36.52 26.28 -5.57
N LEU A 174 35.65 25.33 -5.24
CA LEU A 174 34.48 25.54 -4.38
C LEU A 174 34.76 25.18 -2.92
N THR A 175 34.17 25.93 -1.98
CA THR A 175 34.06 25.51 -0.57
C THR A 175 33.14 24.30 -0.45
N LYS A 176 33.13 23.60 0.70
CA LYS A 176 32.25 22.43 0.89
C LYS A 176 30.77 22.77 0.69
N HIS A 177 30.29 23.85 1.28
CA HIS A 177 28.90 24.31 1.09
C HIS A 177 28.62 24.76 -0.33
N ALA A 178 29.55 25.47 -0.98
CA ALA A 178 29.38 25.87 -2.38
C ALA A 178 29.38 24.67 -3.32
N LEU A 179 30.19 23.63 -3.04
CA LEU A 179 30.18 22.38 -3.79
C LEU A 179 28.87 21.63 -3.59
N ALA A 180 28.37 21.55 -2.35
CA ALA A 180 27.09 20.93 -2.05
C ALA A 180 25.93 21.63 -2.77
N ALA A 181 25.85 22.96 -2.69
CA ALA A 181 24.82 23.73 -3.38
C ALA A 181 24.89 23.59 -4.90
N ALA A 182 26.10 23.61 -5.47
CA ALA A 182 26.29 23.41 -6.91
C ALA A 182 25.91 21.99 -7.35
N LEU A 183 26.27 20.98 -6.55
CA LEU A 183 25.90 19.59 -6.80
C LEU A 183 24.39 19.39 -6.71
N SER A 184 23.72 20.01 -5.74
CA SER A 184 22.26 20.04 -5.66
C SER A 184 21.61 20.61 -6.92
N ALA A 185 22.13 21.74 -7.44
CA ALA A 185 21.64 22.32 -8.68
C ALA A 185 21.81 21.37 -9.89
N GLU A 186 22.94 20.68 -10.00
CA GLU A 186 23.17 19.69 -11.07
C GLU A 186 22.26 18.47 -10.95
N LEU A 187 22.07 17.97 -9.73
CA LEU A 187 21.19 16.84 -9.41
C LEU A 187 19.71 17.21 -9.41
N GLY A 188 19.40 18.50 -9.59
CA GLY A 188 18.05 18.98 -9.75
C GLY A 188 17.22 19.03 -8.47
N VAL A 189 17.87 19.35 -7.36
CA VAL A 189 17.27 19.56 -6.04
C VAL A 189 17.64 20.95 -5.53
N PRO A 190 16.74 21.69 -4.87
CA PRO A 190 17.07 22.97 -4.26
C PRO A 190 18.03 22.77 -3.08
N TRP A 191 18.94 23.73 -2.89
CA TRP A 191 19.74 23.83 -1.67
C TRP A 191 19.05 24.81 -0.72
N LEU A 192 18.47 24.30 0.36
CA LEU A 192 17.71 25.09 1.33
C LEU A 192 18.62 25.71 2.41
N ASP A 193 18.18 26.79 3.04
CA ASP A 193 18.96 27.45 4.11
C ASP A 193 19.22 26.52 5.31
N THR A 194 18.34 25.55 5.55
CA THR A 194 18.48 24.51 6.58
C THR A 194 19.46 23.38 6.20
N ALA A 195 19.94 23.33 4.95
CA ALA A 195 20.83 22.28 4.46
C ALA A 195 22.27 22.43 5.00
N GLY A 196 22.67 23.65 5.38
CA GLY A 196 23.96 23.93 6.03
C GLY A 196 23.80 24.22 7.53
N SER A 197 24.83 23.92 8.33
CA SER A 197 24.98 24.46 9.68
C SER A 197 26.15 25.44 9.75
N THR A 198 26.16 26.23 10.83
CA THR A 198 27.33 27.02 11.23
C THR A 198 28.55 26.11 11.40
N GLY A 199 29.73 26.55 10.94
CA GLY A 199 30.99 25.81 11.09
C GLY A 199 31.28 24.74 10.01
N ALA A 200 30.86 25.01 8.76
CA ALA A 200 31.20 24.19 7.59
C ALA A 200 30.69 22.74 7.67
N SER A 201 29.50 22.46 8.22
CA SER A 201 28.86 21.14 8.16
C SER A 201 27.55 21.19 7.38
N ILE A 202 27.21 20.08 6.75
CA ILE A 202 25.93 19.83 6.08
C ILE A 202 25.04 19.08 7.08
N THR A 203 23.79 19.52 7.20
CA THR A 203 22.81 18.87 8.07
C THR A 203 22.38 17.52 7.49
N LEU A 204 21.69 16.69 8.29
CA LEU A 204 21.10 15.46 7.75
C LEU A 204 20.13 15.77 6.60
N ASP A 205 19.36 16.84 6.75
CA ASP A 205 18.46 17.34 5.71
C ASP A 205 19.20 17.71 4.42
N GLY A 206 20.30 18.45 4.51
CA GLY A 206 21.13 18.77 3.35
C GLY A 206 21.72 17.53 2.67
N LEU A 207 22.12 16.53 3.45
CA LEU A 207 22.58 15.25 2.90
C LEU A 207 21.45 14.47 2.24
N ASN A 208 20.24 14.46 2.81
CA ASN A 208 19.09 13.80 2.23
C ASN A 208 18.62 14.46 0.92
N LEU A 209 18.72 15.79 0.80
CA LEU A 209 18.46 16.51 -0.46
C LEU A 209 19.43 16.05 -1.56
N LEU A 210 20.74 16.05 -1.27
CA LEU A 210 21.76 15.58 -2.20
C LEU A 210 21.55 14.12 -2.59
N LEU A 211 21.24 13.26 -1.61
CA LEU A 211 21.06 11.84 -1.82
C LEU A 211 19.81 11.55 -2.67
N ALA A 212 18.70 12.25 -2.44
CA ALA A 212 17.48 12.12 -3.26
C ALA A 212 17.76 12.47 -4.73
N GLY A 213 18.48 13.57 -4.97
CA GLY A 213 18.91 13.96 -6.32
C GLY A 213 19.87 12.95 -6.95
N ALA A 214 20.83 12.45 -6.18
CA ALA A 214 21.83 11.49 -6.63
C ALA A 214 21.21 10.13 -7.00
N GLU A 215 20.30 9.61 -6.17
CA GLU A 215 19.57 8.37 -6.44
C GLU A 215 18.73 8.48 -7.71
N ARG A 216 18.01 9.59 -7.87
CA ARG A 216 17.27 9.87 -9.11
C ARG A 216 18.20 9.86 -10.33
N ALA A 217 19.36 10.50 -10.23
CA ALA A 217 20.33 10.58 -11.32
C ALA A 217 20.86 9.21 -11.77
N VAL A 218 20.92 8.24 -10.86
CA VAL A 218 21.36 6.86 -11.17
C VAL A 218 20.22 5.84 -11.31
N GLY A 219 18.96 6.29 -11.22
CA GLY A 219 17.78 5.41 -11.30
C GLY A 219 17.60 4.47 -10.12
N LEU A 220 18.10 4.83 -8.93
CA LEU A 220 17.97 4.04 -7.70
C LEU A 220 16.71 4.46 -6.91
N ALA A 221 16.03 3.47 -6.33
CA ALA A 221 14.89 3.68 -5.43
C ALA A 221 15.24 3.08 -4.05
N SER A 222 15.83 3.87 -3.14
CA SER A 222 16.23 3.39 -1.80
C SER A 222 15.07 3.03 -0.88
N ALA A 223 13.84 3.40 -1.22
CA ALA A 223 12.65 2.89 -0.55
C ALA A 223 12.36 1.41 -0.89
N ALA A 224 13.02 0.87 -1.91
CA ALA A 224 12.90 -0.53 -2.30
C ALA A 224 13.52 -1.48 -1.28
N TRP A 225 12.84 -2.59 -1.01
CA TRP A 225 13.48 -3.78 -0.46
C TRP A 225 14.30 -4.49 -1.52
N ARG A 226 15.48 -4.99 -1.14
CA ARG A 226 16.40 -5.63 -2.09
C ARG A 226 15.81 -6.93 -2.63
N THR A 227 15.16 -7.71 -1.77
CA THR A 227 14.61 -9.02 -2.13
C THR A 227 13.14 -9.16 -1.70
N ALA A 228 12.42 -10.08 -2.35
CA ALA A 228 11.04 -10.41 -1.97
C ALA A 228 10.97 -11.02 -0.55
N THR A 229 12.05 -11.64 -0.07
CA THR A 229 12.18 -12.18 1.29
C THR A 229 12.24 -11.09 2.34
N GLU A 230 13.10 -10.08 2.15
CA GLU A 230 13.18 -8.93 3.07
C GLU A 230 11.84 -8.17 3.11
N GLU A 231 11.24 -7.98 1.93
CA GLU A 231 9.94 -7.32 1.81
C GLU A 231 8.83 -8.12 2.47
N GLY A 232 8.67 -9.39 2.10
CA GLY A 232 7.65 -10.28 2.65
C GLY A 232 7.76 -10.42 4.16
N ALA A 233 8.97 -10.48 4.73
CA ALA A 233 9.18 -10.51 6.17
C ALA A 233 8.70 -9.22 6.86
N ALA A 234 8.98 -8.05 6.29
CA ALA A 234 8.52 -6.77 6.81
C ALA A 234 6.99 -6.63 6.76
N LEU A 235 6.36 -7.05 5.65
CA LEU A 235 4.90 -7.01 5.49
C LEU A 235 4.21 -7.99 6.46
N VAL A 236 4.70 -9.22 6.57
CA VAL A 236 4.18 -10.23 7.50
C VAL A 236 4.30 -9.76 8.94
N HIS A 237 5.44 -9.19 9.33
CA HIS A 237 5.65 -8.68 10.68
C HIS A 237 4.66 -7.54 11.02
N ALA A 238 4.50 -6.57 10.11
CA ALA A 238 3.55 -5.47 10.30
C ALA A 238 2.10 -5.94 10.49
N LEU A 239 1.66 -6.89 9.65
CA LEU A 239 0.33 -7.46 9.73
C LEU A 239 0.14 -8.30 10.99
N ALA A 240 1.13 -9.11 11.37
CA ALA A 240 1.08 -9.95 12.56
C ALA A 240 0.92 -9.14 13.86
N GLU A 241 1.52 -7.95 13.92
CA GLU A 241 1.46 -7.06 15.08
C GLU A 241 0.09 -6.37 15.23
N GLU A 242 -0.59 -6.04 14.13
CA GLU A 242 -1.80 -5.20 14.15
C GLU A 242 -3.12 -5.90 13.78
N LEU A 243 -3.07 -7.12 13.24
CA LEU A 243 -4.27 -7.90 13.00
C LEU A 243 -4.85 -8.42 14.31
N PRO A 244 -6.18 -8.28 14.54
CA PRO A 244 -6.79 -8.85 15.74
C PRO A 244 -6.68 -10.37 15.73
N ALA A 245 -6.43 -10.97 16.90
CA ALA A 245 -6.38 -12.42 17.07
C ALA A 245 -7.76 -13.11 16.89
N HIS A 246 -8.85 -12.33 16.96
CA HIS A 246 -10.21 -12.82 16.76
C HIS A 246 -11.05 -11.78 16.00
N TRP A 247 -11.79 -12.24 15.00
CA TRP A 247 -12.66 -11.41 14.15
C TRP A 247 -14.11 -11.82 14.38
N ASP A 248 -14.85 -10.99 15.09
CA ASP A 248 -16.30 -11.11 15.21
C ASP A 248 -16.97 -10.60 13.92
N GLY A 249 -17.86 -11.39 13.34
CA GLY A 249 -18.48 -11.07 12.05
C GLY A 249 -19.40 -9.85 12.11
N VAL A 250 -20.07 -9.60 13.24
CA VAL A 250 -20.95 -8.43 13.42
C VAL A 250 -20.12 -7.16 13.46
N ASP A 251 -19.06 -7.16 14.26
CA ASP A 251 -18.14 -6.03 14.40
C ASP A 251 -17.39 -5.75 13.11
N CYS A 252 -16.89 -6.78 12.44
CA CYS A 252 -16.14 -6.64 11.19
C CYS A 252 -17.01 -6.05 10.07
N ILE A 253 -18.24 -6.58 9.89
CA ILE A 253 -19.17 -6.07 8.87
C ILE A 253 -19.60 -4.64 9.20
N THR A 254 -19.88 -4.34 10.47
CA THR A 254 -20.23 -2.99 10.92
C THR A 254 -19.09 -2.01 10.64
N ARG A 255 -17.85 -2.37 10.97
CA ARG A 255 -16.67 -1.56 10.67
C ARG A 255 -16.48 -1.32 9.18
N MET A 256 -16.59 -2.37 8.34
CA MET A 256 -16.46 -2.22 6.89
C MET A 256 -17.56 -1.31 6.31
N ARG A 257 -18.79 -1.44 6.79
CA ARG A 257 -19.88 -0.53 6.38
C ARG A 257 -19.55 0.91 6.74
N ASP A 258 -19.14 1.14 7.99
CA ASP A 258 -18.88 2.49 8.51
C ASP A 258 -17.60 3.10 7.91
N SER A 259 -16.68 2.27 7.39
CA SER A 259 -15.47 2.70 6.65
C SER A 259 -15.75 3.10 5.19
N GLY A 260 -16.99 2.93 4.71
CA GLY A 260 -17.40 3.20 3.35
C GLY A 260 -17.10 2.08 2.35
N SER A 261 -16.79 0.87 2.83
CA SER A 261 -16.58 -0.29 1.97
C SER A 261 -17.80 -0.58 1.10
N THR A 262 -17.57 -1.11 -0.09
CA THR A 262 -18.65 -1.64 -0.94
C THR A 262 -18.86 -3.15 -0.77
N GLN A 263 -17.96 -3.83 -0.06
CA GLN A 263 -17.91 -5.29 0.04
C GLN A 263 -18.49 -5.83 1.35
N TRP A 264 -18.86 -4.98 2.32
CA TRP A 264 -19.31 -5.40 3.65
C TRP A 264 -20.53 -6.34 3.66
N ARG A 265 -21.35 -6.35 2.60
CA ARG A 265 -22.54 -7.22 2.47
C ARG A 265 -22.22 -8.64 1.99
N GLN A 266 -20.98 -8.90 1.59
CA GLN A 266 -20.60 -10.18 1.01
C GLN A 266 -20.49 -11.26 2.09
N ILE A 267 -20.83 -12.50 1.72
CA ILE A 267 -20.80 -13.64 2.65
C ILE A 267 -19.39 -14.11 3.01
N GLU A 268 -18.39 -13.78 2.18
CA GLU A 268 -16.97 -13.99 2.49
C GLU A 268 -16.36 -12.75 3.17
N TRP A 269 -17.10 -12.15 4.13
CA TRP A 269 -16.74 -10.90 4.81
C TRP A 269 -15.33 -10.91 5.41
N PHE A 270 -14.85 -12.06 5.90
CA PHE A 270 -13.51 -12.20 6.49
C PHE A 270 -12.39 -11.96 5.45
N GLY A 271 -12.61 -12.31 4.19
CA GLY A 271 -11.68 -12.01 3.10
C GLY A 271 -11.59 -10.51 2.85
N PHE A 272 -12.73 -9.85 2.70
CA PHE A 272 -12.79 -8.40 2.49
C PHE A 272 -12.29 -7.61 3.71
N TYR A 273 -12.60 -8.08 4.92
CA TYR A 273 -12.09 -7.48 6.15
C TYR A 273 -10.56 -7.57 6.20
N PHE A 274 -9.98 -8.72 5.84
CA PHE A 274 -8.54 -8.87 5.76
C PHE A 274 -7.92 -7.93 4.71
N GLU A 275 -8.50 -7.87 3.51
CA GLU A 275 -8.06 -6.93 2.46
C GLU A 275 -8.06 -5.48 2.95
N GLU A 276 -9.12 -5.03 3.64
CA GLU A 276 -9.20 -3.68 4.20
C GLU A 276 -8.16 -3.43 5.29
N ARG A 277 -8.02 -4.35 6.24
CA ARG A 277 -7.03 -4.23 7.33
C ARG A 277 -5.62 -4.23 6.77
N LEU A 278 -5.33 -5.08 5.79
CA LEU A 278 -4.04 -5.14 5.13
C LEU A 278 -3.72 -3.82 4.45
N ARG A 279 -4.66 -3.25 3.68
CA ARG A 279 -4.45 -1.94 3.04
C ARG A 279 -4.27 -0.83 4.07
N GLU A 280 -5.05 -0.82 5.15
CA GLU A 280 -4.93 0.17 6.23
C GLU A 280 -3.54 0.09 6.92
N ILE A 281 -3.16 -1.09 7.41
CA ILE A 281 -1.91 -1.33 8.15
C ILE A 281 -0.70 -1.09 7.26
N LEU A 282 -0.67 -1.70 6.08
CA LEU A 282 0.48 -1.60 5.19
C LEU A 282 0.63 -0.19 4.64
N ASN A 283 -0.43 0.50 4.24
CA ASN A 283 -0.27 1.89 3.77
C ASN A 283 0.11 2.87 4.88
N ALA A 284 -0.19 2.56 6.14
CA ALA A 284 0.27 3.37 7.27
C ALA A 284 1.77 3.21 7.53
N ARG A 285 2.32 1.99 7.40
CA ARG A 285 3.75 1.72 7.66
C ARG A 285 4.65 1.83 6.42
N PHE A 286 4.13 1.37 5.30
CA PHE A 286 4.80 1.18 4.02
C PHE A 286 3.90 1.70 2.90
N PRO A 287 3.81 3.01 2.72
CA PRO A 287 2.80 3.60 1.85
C PRO A 287 2.91 3.11 0.41
N THR A 288 1.78 2.78 -0.21
CA THR A 288 1.74 2.54 -1.65
C THR A 288 2.20 3.81 -2.34
N PRO A 289 3.21 3.76 -3.23
CA PRO A 289 3.64 4.93 -3.96
C PRO A 289 2.45 5.48 -4.73
N LEU A 290 2.13 6.76 -4.52
CA LEU A 290 1.12 7.42 -5.33
C LEU A 290 1.49 7.41 -6.82
N VAL A 291 2.80 7.45 -7.07
CA VAL A 291 3.37 7.69 -8.39
C VAL A 291 4.72 6.98 -8.46
N GLY A 292 5.03 6.37 -9.60
CA GLY A 292 6.29 5.62 -9.76
C GLY A 292 6.32 4.41 -8.82
N GLY A 293 5.64 3.35 -9.22
CA GLY A 293 5.61 2.05 -8.54
C GLY A 293 5.19 0.97 -9.53
N PRO A 294 5.13 -0.30 -9.12
CA PRO A 294 4.73 -1.38 -10.00
C PRO A 294 3.25 -1.22 -10.42
N ASN A 295 2.91 -1.75 -11.60
CA ASN A 295 1.54 -1.70 -12.08
C ASN A 295 0.66 -2.68 -11.31
N ILE A 296 -0.43 -2.21 -10.70
CA ILE A 296 -1.31 -3.07 -9.89
C ILE A 296 -2.58 -3.51 -10.60
N ARG A 297 -2.89 -2.94 -11.77
CA ARG A 297 -4.14 -3.18 -12.49
C ARG A 297 -3.86 -3.91 -13.80
N TYR A 298 -4.55 -5.02 -13.99
CA TYR A 298 -4.49 -5.83 -15.21
C TYR A 298 -5.91 -6.21 -15.62
N GLY A 299 -6.40 -5.56 -16.67
CA GLY A 299 -7.82 -5.63 -17.03
C GLY A 299 -8.70 -5.12 -15.88
N ASN A 300 -9.66 -5.95 -15.47
CA ASN A 300 -10.57 -5.64 -14.36
C ASN A 300 -10.02 -6.04 -12.98
N THR A 301 -8.87 -6.71 -12.92
CA THR A 301 -8.26 -7.11 -11.65
C THR A 301 -7.36 -5.99 -11.14
N VAL A 302 -7.56 -5.61 -9.88
CA VAL A 302 -6.69 -4.70 -9.13
C VAL A 302 -6.16 -5.49 -7.94
N PHE A 303 -4.85 -5.61 -7.84
CA PHE A 303 -4.22 -6.25 -6.67
C PHE A 303 -4.23 -5.30 -5.46
N ASP A 304 -4.29 -5.86 -4.26
CA ASP A 304 -4.65 -5.12 -3.04
C ASP A 304 -3.61 -4.09 -2.59
N TYR A 305 -2.33 -4.37 -2.76
CA TYR A 305 -1.25 -3.54 -2.23
C TYR A 305 -0.06 -3.51 -3.17
N ALA A 306 0.65 -2.39 -3.19
CA ALA A 306 1.95 -2.28 -3.82
C ALA A 306 2.92 -1.54 -2.92
N SER A 307 4.12 -2.07 -2.83
CA SER A 307 5.27 -1.34 -2.33
C SER A 307 5.91 -0.51 -3.45
N PRO A 308 7.00 0.23 -3.18
CA PRO A 308 7.82 0.83 -4.23
C PRO A 308 8.30 -0.15 -5.31
N THR A 309 8.36 -1.45 -5.01
CA THR A 309 8.98 -2.44 -5.91
C THR A 309 8.12 -3.61 -6.32
N ARG A 310 7.16 -4.04 -5.50
CA ARG A 310 6.42 -5.28 -5.72
C ARG A 310 4.95 -5.12 -5.44
N VAL A 311 4.16 -5.98 -6.09
CA VAL A 311 2.71 -6.05 -5.92
C VAL A 311 2.36 -7.25 -5.07
N TRP A 312 1.46 -7.04 -4.13
CA TRP A 312 0.97 -8.05 -3.22
C TRP A 312 -0.56 -8.08 -3.24
N ASP A 313 -1.10 -9.28 -3.25
CA ASP A 313 -2.52 -9.53 -3.23
C ASP A 313 -2.91 -10.29 -1.96
N ALA A 314 -3.98 -9.84 -1.32
CA ALA A 314 -4.45 -10.38 -0.06
C ALA A 314 -5.41 -11.55 -0.31
N LYS A 315 -5.24 -12.62 0.45
CA LYS A 315 -6.15 -13.77 0.42
C LYS A 315 -6.39 -14.30 1.82
N ALA A 316 -7.66 -14.49 2.17
CA ALA A 316 -8.02 -15.20 3.39
C ALA A 316 -8.49 -16.62 3.06
N HIS A 317 -7.84 -17.61 3.65
CA HIS A 317 -8.16 -19.02 3.47
C HIS A 317 -8.72 -19.60 4.76
N THR A 318 -9.90 -20.23 4.65
CA THR A 318 -10.41 -21.02 5.76
C THR A 318 -9.66 -22.34 5.74
N ALA A 319 -8.78 -22.57 6.72
CA ALA A 319 -8.05 -23.82 6.90
C ALA A 319 -8.80 -24.79 7.83
N TRP A 320 -9.57 -24.25 8.78
CA TRP A 320 -10.36 -25.00 9.74
C TRP A 320 -11.75 -24.42 9.89
N THR A 321 -12.71 -25.26 10.24
CA THR A 321 -14.08 -24.87 10.58
C THR A 321 -14.48 -25.48 11.93
N ARG A 322 -15.33 -24.79 12.68
CA ARG A 322 -15.98 -25.29 13.89
C ARG A 322 -17.43 -24.78 13.96
N PRO A 323 -18.35 -25.42 14.70
CA PRO A 323 -19.67 -24.84 14.96
C PRO A 323 -19.57 -23.54 15.76
N PHE A 324 -20.54 -22.64 15.55
CA PHE A 324 -20.74 -21.41 16.30
C PHE A 324 -22.22 -21.27 16.70
N PRO A 325 -22.54 -21.00 17.98
CA PRO A 325 -21.61 -20.88 19.11
C PRO A 325 -20.89 -22.21 19.41
N TRP A 326 -19.64 -22.13 19.86
CA TRP A 326 -18.85 -23.32 20.18
C TRP A 326 -19.23 -23.83 21.57
N ASP A 327 -19.63 -25.09 21.65
CA ASP A 327 -20.07 -25.76 22.89
C ASP A 327 -18.94 -26.55 23.59
N GLY A 328 -17.70 -26.42 23.11
CA GLY A 328 -16.55 -27.17 23.64
C GLY A 328 -16.49 -28.64 23.23
N ALA A 329 -17.58 -29.22 22.72
CA ALA A 329 -17.70 -30.64 22.43
C ALA A 329 -17.48 -30.98 20.95
N ALA A 330 -17.80 -30.05 20.04
CA ALA A 330 -17.70 -30.32 18.61
C ALA A 330 -16.26 -30.20 18.06
N PRO A 331 -15.79 -31.18 17.26
CA PRO A 331 -14.45 -31.16 16.69
C PRO A 331 -14.31 -30.12 15.57
N SER A 332 -13.12 -29.53 15.47
CA SER A 332 -12.75 -28.74 14.29
C SER A 332 -12.58 -29.66 13.09
N LYS A 333 -13.03 -29.19 11.92
CA LYS A 333 -12.87 -29.89 10.64
C LYS A 333 -11.92 -29.10 9.76
N ARG A 334 -10.90 -29.75 9.22
CA ARG A 334 -10.05 -29.17 8.19
C ARG A 334 -10.90 -28.93 6.94
N SER A 335 -10.95 -27.70 6.47
CA SER A 335 -11.61 -27.38 5.20
C SER A 335 -10.74 -27.83 4.02
N GLY A 336 -11.32 -27.88 2.83
CA GLY A 336 -10.58 -28.22 1.61
C GLY A 336 -9.28 -27.40 1.51
N THR A 337 -8.21 -28.01 1.02
CA THR A 337 -6.86 -27.42 1.04
C THR A 337 -6.63 -26.33 0.00
N GLU A 338 -7.66 -25.95 -0.75
CA GLU A 338 -7.53 -25.15 -1.97
C GLU A 338 -8.37 -23.89 -1.87
N MET A 339 -7.76 -22.77 -2.24
CA MET A 339 -8.40 -21.46 -2.27
C MET A 339 -8.38 -20.88 -3.68
N TRP A 340 -9.38 -20.06 -3.99
CA TRP A 340 -9.40 -19.30 -5.24
C TRP A 340 -8.49 -18.09 -5.14
N LEU A 341 -7.68 -17.88 -6.18
CA LEU A 341 -6.91 -16.67 -6.40
C LEU A 341 -7.65 -15.75 -7.39
N ASN A 342 -6.90 -14.85 -8.00
CA ASN A 342 -7.39 -13.90 -8.99
C ASN A 342 -7.55 -14.53 -10.38
N ASP A 343 -8.11 -13.73 -11.28
CA ASP A 343 -8.21 -13.99 -12.71
C ASP A 343 -6.88 -14.45 -13.29
N ALA A 344 -6.90 -15.57 -14.04
CA ALA A 344 -5.70 -16.22 -14.53
C ALA A 344 -4.94 -15.35 -15.54
N GLN A 345 -5.64 -14.59 -16.37
CA GLN A 345 -5.02 -13.69 -17.34
C GLN A 345 -4.33 -12.52 -16.61
N ALA A 346 -4.99 -11.93 -15.62
CA ALA A 346 -4.40 -10.86 -14.81
C ALA A 346 -3.17 -11.32 -14.02
N VAL A 347 -3.21 -12.50 -13.41
CA VAL A 347 -2.06 -13.08 -12.70
C VAL A 347 -0.89 -13.30 -13.66
N ARG A 348 -1.12 -13.94 -14.82
CA ARG A 348 -0.06 -14.16 -15.82
C ARG A 348 0.54 -12.85 -16.32
N ALA A 349 -0.30 -11.87 -16.62
CA ALA A 349 0.15 -10.56 -17.11
C ALA A 349 0.98 -9.80 -16.05
N CYS A 350 0.59 -9.88 -14.77
CA CYS A 350 1.34 -9.28 -13.68
C CYS A 350 2.68 -9.96 -13.45
N VAL A 351 2.66 -11.28 -13.30
CA VAL A 351 3.87 -12.09 -13.08
C VAL A 351 4.87 -11.88 -14.22
N SER A 352 4.41 -11.94 -15.47
CA SER A 352 5.29 -11.74 -16.64
C SER A 352 5.92 -10.35 -16.71
N LYS A 353 5.29 -9.33 -16.11
CA LYS A 353 5.77 -7.95 -16.18
C LYS A 353 6.71 -7.59 -15.02
N GLN A 354 6.45 -8.12 -13.82
CA GLN A 354 7.04 -7.58 -12.58
C GLN A 354 6.96 -8.54 -11.37
N GLY A 355 6.55 -9.79 -11.57
CA GLY A 355 6.25 -10.71 -10.47
C GLY A 355 4.94 -10.38 -9.72
N LEU A 356 4.52 -11.29 -8.85
CA LEU A 356 3.34 -11.13 -8.01
C LEU A 356 3.50 -11.86 -6.67
N GLY A 357 3.18 -11.16 -5.59
CA GLY A 357 3.12 -11.70 -4.25
C GLY A 357 1.69 -11.98 -3.79
N PHE A 358 1.53 -12.98 -2.92
CA PHE A 358 0.31 -13.24 -2.18
C PHE A 358 0.59 -13.17 -0.69
N LEU A 359 -0.19 -12.35 0.02
CA LEU A 359 -0.25 -12.33 1.48
C LEU A 359 -1.47 -13.15 1.89
N ILE A 360 -1.24 -14.36 2.36
CA ILE A 360 -2.29 -15.34 2.65
C ILE A 360 -2.44 -15.47 4.16
N VAL A 361 -3.63 -15.20 4.68
CA VAL A 361 -3.99 -15.51 6.07
C VAL A 361 -4.86 -16.77 6.11
N ASP A 362 -4.31 -17.83 6.68
CA ASP A 362 -5.02 -19.04 7.04
C ASP A 362 -5.73 -18.85 8.39
N GLY A 363 -6.96 -19.34 8.50
CA GLY A 363 -7.68 -19.23 9.77
C GLY A 363 -8.79 -20.24 10.00
N ARG A 364 -9.35 -20.18 11.20
CA ARG A 364 -10.46 -21.01 11.66
C ARG A 364 -11.75 -20.22 11.61
N ALA A 365 -12.75 -20.73 10.91
CA ALA A 365 -14.08 -20.14 10.84
C ALA A 365 -15.06 -20.80 11.81
N GLY A 366 -15.84 -20.00 12.54
CA GLY A 366 -17.02 -20.46 13.27
C GLY A 366 -18.25 -20.44 12.37
N LEU A 367 -18.87 -21.59 12.15
CA LEU A 367 -20.03 -21.77 11.28
C LEU A 367 -21.32 -21.56 12.07
N ASP A 368 -22.12 -20.58 11.68
CA ASP A 368 -23.44 -20.26 12.23
C ASP A 368 -24.39 -21.46 12.13
N THR A 369 -24.55 -22.20 13.23
CA THR A 369 -25.44 -23.36 13.30
C THR A 369 -26.84 -23.01 13.77
N THR A 370 -27.03 -21.86 14.43
CA THR A 370 -28.34 -21.39 14.90
C THR A 370 -29.10 -20.63 13.81
N GLY A 371 -28.39 -20.03 12.85
CA GLY A 371 -28.95 -19.19 11.80
C GLY A 371 -29.16 -17.74 12.24
N GLU A 372 -28.80 -17.38 13.48
CA GLU A 372 -28.98 -16.04 14.03
C GLU A 372 -28.08 -15.03 13.31
N PHE A 373 -26.81 -15.37 13.07
CA PHE A 373 -25.90 -14.51 12.32
C PHE A 373 -26.39 -14.32 10.87
N ARG A 374 -26.92 -15.37 10.25
CA ARG A 374 -27.53 -15.28 8.92
C ARG A 374 -28.74 -14.34 8.91
N ALA A 375 -29.63 -14.45 9.90
CA ALA A 375 -30.81 -13.59 10.01
C ALA A 375 -30.40 -12.12 10.21
N TRP A 376 -29.46 -11.88 11.12
CA TRP A 376 -28.89 -10.54 11.36
C TRP A 376 -28.26 -9.96 10.09
N HIS A 377 -27.34 -10.68 9.43
CA HIS A 377 -26.65 -10.17 8.25
C HIS A 377 -27.62 -9.91 7.08
N LYS A 378 -28.70 -10.70 6.95
CA LYS A 378 -29.76 -10.41 5.96
C LYS A 378 -30.49 -9.09 6.30
N SER A 379 -30.90 -8.90 7.55
CA SER A 379 -31.59 -7.69 8.01
C SER A 379 -30.77 -6.42 7.76
N VAL A 380 -29.48 -6.44 8.10
CA VAL A 380 -28.59 -5.28 7.88
C VAL A 380 -28.37 -4.99 6.39
N GLY A 381 -28.33 -6.03 5.55
CA GLY A 381 -28.23 -5.87 4.09
C GLY A 381 -29.47 -5.21 3.48
N GLU A 382 -30.65 -5.57 3.96
CA GLU A 382 -31.96 -5.03 3.52
C GLU A 382 -32.16 -3.57 3.94
N SER A 383 -31.74 -3.19 5.15
CA SER A 383 -31.82 -1.78 5.61
C SER A 383 -30.91 -0.84 4.80
N GLY A 384 -29.93 -1.37 4.07
CA GLY A 384 -29.00 -0.60 3.24
C GLY A 384 -29.49 -0.30 1.81
N GLY A 385 -30.77 -0.49 1.48
CA GLY A 385 -31.38 0.00 0.22
C GLY A 385 -30.94 -0.67 -1.09
N ARG A 386 -30.20 -1.79 -1.01
CA ARG A 386 -29.85 -2.64 -2.17
C ARG A 386 -30.01 -4.09 -1.75
N ALA A 387 -30.89 -4.83 -2.41
CA ALA A 387 -31.04 -6.27 -2.21
C ALA A 387 -29.67 -6.96 -2.37
N LEU A 388 -29.39 -7.97 -1.54
CA LEU A 388 -28.19 -8.80 -1.68
C LEU A 388 -28.12 -9.32 -3.14
N SER A 389 -27.13 -8.86 -3.91
CA SER A 389 -27.03 -9.21 -5.33
C SER A 389 -26.85 -10.72 -5.50
N GLY A 390 -27.72 -11.34 -6.28
CA GLY A 390 -27.53 -12.71 -6.77
C GLY A 390 -27.98 -13.82 -5.83
N TYR A 391 -29.16 -13.71 -5.21
CA TYR A 391 -29.83 -14.92 -4.72
C TYR A 391 -30.33 -15.72 -5.93
N VAL A 392 -29.48 -16.60 -6.46
CA VAL A 392 -29.97 -17.79 -7.16
C VAL A 392 -30.57 -18.68 -6.08
N ALA A 393 -31.83 -19.09 -6.24
CA ALA A 393 -32.49 -19.98 -5.30
C ALA A 393 -31.62 -21.23 -5.11
N SER A 394 -30.96 -21.33 -3.94
CA SER A 394 -30.22 -22.55 -3.61
C SER A 394 -31.22 -23.69 -3.50
N THR A 395 -30.79 -24.89 -3.88
CA THR A 395 -31.49 -26.19 -3.90
C THR A 395 -32.01 -26.68 -2.53
N GLY A 396 -32.44 -25.79 -1.64
CA GLY A 396 -33.05 -26.08 -0.35
C GLY A 396 -32.10 -26.13 0.86
N ARG A 397 -30.77 -26.07 0.67
CA ARG A 397 -29.78 -26.00 1.77
C ARG A 397 -28.73 -24.92 1.51
N SER A 398 -28.93 -23.75 2.10
CA SER A 398 -27.91 -22.70 2.10
C SER A 398 -26.74 -23.11 3.00
N ARG A 399 -25.50 -22.92 2.53
CA ARG A 399 -24.29 -23.18 3.33
C ARG A 399 -24.31 -22.36 4.63
N PRO A 400 -23.93 -22.94 5.79
CA PRO A 400 -23.76 -22.18 7.02
C PRO A 400 -22.85 -20.96 6.79
N ARG A 401 -23.22 -19.81 7.34
CA ARG A 401 -22.41 -18.59 7.25
C ARG A 401 -21.29 -18.66 8.28
N LYS A 402 -20.18 -17.98 8.02
CA LYS A 402 -19.11 -17.83 8.99
C LYS A 402 -19.47 -16.66 9.91
N ALA A 403 -19.74 -16.92 11.18
CA ALA A 403 -20.09 -15.91 12.18
C ALA A 403 -18.86 -15.26 12.81
N GLU A 404 -17.76 -16.01 12.90
CA GLU A 404 -16.48 -15.54 13.44
C GLU A 404 -15.32 -16.12 12.64
N TRP A 405 -14.14 -15.49 12.77
CA TRP A 405 -12.92 -15.96 12.14
C TRP A 405 -11.71 -15.73 13.06
N THR A 406 -10.78 -16.68 13.12
CA THR A 406 -9.56 -16.60 13.93
C THR A 406 -8.35 -16.83 13.04
N PRO A 407 -7.46 -15.84 12.85
CA PRO A 407 -6.17 -16.04 12.17
C PRO A 407 -5.34 -17.12 12.86
N LEU A 408 -4.65 -17.94 12.06
CA LEU A 408 -3.78 -19.03 12.54
C LEU A 408 -2.37 -18.91 11.95
N GLU A 409 -2.27 -18.63 10.67
CA GLU A 409 -0.98 -18.48 9.99
C GLU A 409 -1.08 -17.39 8.92
N LEU A 410 -0.06 -16.56 8.82
CA LEU A 410 0.11 -15.58 7.76
C LEU A 410 1.33 -15.95 6.94
N ARG A 411 1.22 -15.97 5.62
CA ARG A 411 2.27 -16.34 4.69
C ARG A 411 2.46 -15.24 3.64
N ALA A 412 3.71 -14.90 3.35
CA ALA A 412 4.08 -14.20 2.14
C ALA A 412 4.62 -15.21 1.14
N ILE A 413 3.99 -15.29 -0.03
CA ILE A 413 4.40 -16.16 -1.14
C ILE A 413 4.71 -15.28 -2.34
N TRP A 414 5.84 -15.50 -2.99
CA TRP A 414 6.30 -14.67 -4.10
C TRP A 414 6.52 -15.50 -5.37
N ILE A 415 5.97 -15.02 -6.50
CA ILE A 415 6.18 -15.58 -7.84
C ILE A 415 6.97 -14.55 -8.65
N GLU A 416 8.25 -14.82 -8.88
CA GLU A 416 9.18 -13.87 -9.52
C GLU A 416 8.80 -13.58 -10.98
N ASP A 417 8.56 -14.63 -11.76
CA ASP A 417 8.37 -14.55 -13.20
C ASP A 417 7.52 -15.71 -13.74
N SER A 418 7.32 -15.74 -15.06
CA SER A 418 6.52 -16.78 -15.73
C SER A 418 7.08 -18.19 -15.51
N ALA A 419 8.42 -18.33 -15.42
CA ALA A 419 9.03 -19.64 -15.17
C ALA A 419 8.75 -20.13 -13.74
N ALA A 420 8.82 -19.23 -12.75
CA ALA A 420 8.43 -19.52 -11.38
C ALA A 420 6.93 -19.87 -11.26
N LEU A 421 6.07 -19.21 -12.05
CA LEU A 421 4.64 -19.52 -12.10
C LEU A 421 4.39 -20.93 -12.64
N ASP A 422 4.97 -21.27 -13.78
CA ASP A 422 4.81 -22.58 -14.42
C ASP A 422 5.41 -23.70 -13.54
N ALA A 423 6.55 -23.45 -12.89
CA ALA A 423 7.10 -24.34 -11.89
C ALA A 423 6.16 -24.54 -10.69
N GLY A 424 5.44 -23.49 -10.27
CA GLY A 424 4.43 -23.56 -9.21
C GLY A 424 3.21 -24.40 -9.59
N ILE A 425 2.81 -24.34 -10.87
CA ILE A 425 1.77 -25.20 -11.44
C ILE A 425 2.25 -26.66 -11.48
N ALA A 426 3.47 -26.91 -11.97
CA ALA A 426 4.06 -28.24 -12.05
C ALA A 426 4.24 -28.89 -10.65
N ALA A 427 4.60 -28.09 -9.64
CA ALA A 427 4.67 -28.54 -8.24
C ALA A 427 3.29 -28.78 -7.60
N GLY A 428 2.20 -28.43 -8.30
CA GLY A 428 0.82 -28.62 -7.84
C GLY A 428 0.43 -27.71 -6.67
N TRP A 429 1.15 -26.60 -6.46
CA TRP A 429 0.73 -25.53 -5.55
C TRP A 429 -0.29 -24.61 -6.23
N LEU A 430 -0.20 -24.42 -7.55
CA LEU A 430 -1.17 -23.68 -8.35
C LEU A 430 -1.89 -24.57 -9.35
N ALA A 431 -3.13 -24.22 -9.67
CA ALA A 431 -3.87 -24.77 -10.81
C ALA A 431 -4.78 -23.72 -11.42
N GLN A 432 -4.74 -23.58 -12.75
CA GLN A 432 -5.72 -22.79 -13.49
C GLN A 432 -7.02 -23.59 -13.57
N LYS A 433 -8.14 -22.97 -13.24
CA LYS A 433 -9.47 -23.60 -13.21
C LYS A 433 -10.51 -22.68 -13.82
N GLU A 434 -11.42 -23.28 -14.58
CA GLU A 434 -12.63 -22.62 -15.04
C GLU A 434 -13.48 -22.19 -13.85
N GLN A 435 -14.01 -20.97 -13.91
CA GLN A 435 -14.96 -20.50 -12.91
C GLN A 435 -16.33 -21.15 -13.13
N PRO A 436 -17.02 -21.60 -12.06
CA PRO A 436 -18.39 -22.03 -12.19
C PRO A 436 -19.26 -20.91 -12.75
N ASP A 437 -20.04 -21.23 -13.77
CA ASP A 437 -20.97 -20.29 -14.39
C ASP A 437 -22.30 -20.30 -13.62
N TRP A 438 -22.62 -19.17 -13.01
CA TRP A 438 -23.85 -18.98 -12.24
C TRP A 438 -24.93 -18.21 -13.02
N GLY A 439 -24.70 -17.93 -14.31
CA GLY A 439 -25.66 -17.26 -15.17
C GLY A 439 -26.78 -18.19 -15.67
N THR A 440 -27.95 -17.61 -15.93
CA THR A 440 -29.10 -18.31 -16.53
C THR A 440 -29.48 -17.67 -17.87
N GLY A 441 -29.75 -18.49 -18.89
CA GLY A 441 -30.30 -18.06 -20.19
C GLY A 441 -29.30 -17.36 -21.12
N ASP A 442 -29.82 -16.61 -22.10
CA ASP A 442 -29.07 -16.02 -23.22
C ASP A 442 -28.09 -14.88 -22.84
N ALA A 443 -28.10 -14.44 -21.57
CA ALA A 443 -27.15 -13.46 -21.03
C ALA A 443 -25.83 -14.08 -20.55
N ARG A 444 -25.67 -15.40 -20.72
CA ARG A 444 -24.50 -16.15 -20.28
C ARG A 444 -23.24 -15.69 -21.03
N ARG A 445 -22.28 -15.13 -20.29
CA ARG A 445 -20.96 -14.76 -20.81
C ARG A 445 -19.91 -15.69 -20.19
N PRO A 446 -18.99 -16.26 -20.99
CA PRO A 446 -17.86 -17.01 -20.45
C PRO A 446 -17.12 -16.16 -19.42
N ARG A 447 -16.92 -16.70 -18.22
CA ARG A 447 -16.06 -16.07 -17.21
C ARG A 447 -14.64 -16.53 -17.45
N ASN A 448 -13.69 -15.61 -17.30
CA ASN A 448 -12.27 -15.96 -17.33
C ASN A 448 -11.93 -17.00 -16.26
N ASP A 449 -10.95 -17.84 -16.54
CA ASP A 449 -10.38 -18.76 -15.56
C ASP A 449 -9.80 -18.01 -14.36
N LYS A 450 -9.72 -18.71 -13.23
CA LYS A 450 -8.96 -18.26 -12.06
C LYS A 450 -7.86 -19.24 -11.74
N PHE A 451 -6.82 -18.74 -11.10
CA PHE A 451 -5.94 -19.64 -10.38
C PHE A 451 -6.62 -20.11 -9.09
N SER A 452 -6.26 -21.32 -8.70
CA SER A 452 -6.51 -21.89 -7.39
C SER A 452 -5.17 -22.29 -6.78
N ALA A 453 -5.07 -22.25 -5.47
CA ALA A 453 -3.83 -22.39 -4.74
C ALA A 453 -3.96 -23.34 -3.56
N LYS A 454 -2.90 -24.10 -3.28
CA LYS A 454 -2.74 -24.93 -2.08
C LYS A 454 -1.57 -24.40 -1.25
N PRO A 455 -1.79 -23.45 -0.31
CA PRO A 455 -0.71 -22.75 0.40
C PRO A 455 0.31 -23.69 1.06
N SER A 456 -0.15 -24.81 1.61
CA SER A 456 0.74 -25.85 2.20
C SER A 456 1.78 -26.45 1.24
N LYS A 457 1.59 -26.33 -0.08
CA LYS A 457 2.53 -26.81 -1.11
C LYS A 457 3.43 -25.69 -1.66
N ALA A 458 3.26 -24.45 -1.23
CA ALA A 458 4.00 -23.32 -1.75
C ALA A 458 5.48 -23.35 -1.37
N GLY A 459 5.90 -24.11 -0.35
CA GLY A 459 7.31 -24.43 0.00
C GLY A 459 8.36 -23.40 -0.47
N ALA A 460 8.94 -23.65 -1.65
CA ALA A 460 10.02 -22.84 -2.24
C ALA A 460 9.65 -21.38 -2.59
N TRP A 461 8.37 -21.09 -2.80
CA TRP A 461 7.83 -19.75 -3.06
C TRP A 461 7.46 -18.98 -1.79
N GLN A 462 7.39 -19.64 -0.62
CA GLN A 462 7.10 -18.97 0.64
C GLN A 462 8.35 -18.22 1.11
N VAL A 463 8.26 -16.90 1.11
CA VAL A 463 9.39 -16.00 1.44
C VAL A 463 9.36 -15.51 2.88
N ALA A 464 8.20 -15.55 3.54
CA ALA A 464 8.07 -15.28 4.97
C ALA A 464 6.78 -15.89 5.53
N SER A 465 6.71 -16.07 6.84
CA SER A 465 5.49 -16.48 7.53
C SER A 465 5.48 -16.09 9.01
N HIS A 466 4.28 -16.03 9.57
CA HIS A 466 4.03 -15.88 11.00
C HIS A 466 2.93 -16.85 11.42
N THR A 467 3.10 -17.51 12.55
CA THR A 467 2.09 -18.41 13.12
C THR A 467 1.63 -17.83 14.44
N TRP A 468 0.34 -17.57 14.57
CA TRP A 468 -0.23 -17.20 15.86
C TRP A 468 -0.31 -18.45 16.72
N VAL A 469 0.15 -18.36 17.97
CA VAL A 469 -0.03 -19.45 18.93
C VAL A 469 -1.54 -19.61 19.12
N ALA A 470 -2.07 -20.77 18.75
CA ALA A 470 -3.47 -21.07 19.00
C ALA A 470 -3.70 -20.96 20.50
N GLY A 471 -4.45 -19.94 20.93
CA GLY A 471 -5.00 -19.92 22.28
C GLY A 471 -5.74 -21.23 22.50
N SER A 472 -5.30 -21.98 23.51
CA SER A 472 -5.83 -23.27 23.94
C SER A 472 -7.34 -23.26 24.07
#